data_AF-A0A7L4RNJ6-F1
#
_entry.id   AF-A0A7L4RNJ6-F1
#
_cell.length_a   1.000
_cell.length_b   1.000
_cell.length_c   1.000
_cell.angle_alpha   90.00
_cell.angle_beta   90.00
_cell.angle_gamma   90.00
#
_symmetry.space_group_name_H-M   'P 1'
#
loop_
_entity.id
_entity.type
_entity.pdbx_description
1 polymer ?
#
loop_
_entity_poly.entity_id
_entity_poly.type
_entity_poly.pdbx_seq_one_letter_code
_entity_poly.pdbx_strand_id
1 'polypeptide(L)'
;GRIDLEKIAGMSYHEGRMELMRIKGVGEKITDCVMLFSYGKMESFPVDVWVRRTMQKIYFKSKKVNDAEIQKFARDYWDGYAGYAQQYIFWYGRNR
;
A
#
# COMPACT_ATOMS: atom_id res chain seq x y z
N GLY A 1 10.21 22.08 7.07
CA GLY A 1 10.59 21.27 5.91
C GLY A 1 9.92 21.84 4.66
N ARG A 2 10.45 21.59 3.46
CA ARG A 2 10.00 22.19 2.18
C ARG A 2 8.77 21.50 1.54
N ILE A 3 8.06 20.62 2.26
CA ILE A 3 6.92 19.88 1.70
C ILE A 3 5.63 20.39 2.31
N ASP A 4 4.67 20.68 1.44
CA ASP A 4 3.33 21.14 1.77
C ASP A 4 2.39 19.92 1.81
N LEU A 5 2.14 19.42 3.03
CA LEU A 5 1.37 18.18 3.24
C LEU A 5 -0.11 18.32 2.88
N GLU A 6 -0.66 19.53 2.88
CA GLU A 6 -2.08 19.76 2.55
C GLU A 6 -2.33 19.55 1.06
N LYS A 7 -1.38 19.94 0.21
CA LYS A 7 -1.49 19.77 -1.25
C LYS A 7 -1.51 18.30 -1.68
N ILE A 8 -0.91 17.41 -0.90
CA ILE A 8 -0.82 15.97 -1.23
C ILE A 8 -2.21 15.32 -1.29
N ALA A 9 -3.19 15.83 -0.54
CA ALA A 9 -4.56 15.31 -0.58
C ALA A 9 -5.19 15.40 -1.98
N GLY A 10 -4.90 16.50 -2.71
CA GLY A 10 -5.40 16.75 -4.06
C GLY A 10 -4.62 16.04 -5.17
N MET A 11 -3.45 15.47 -4.87
CA MET A 11 -2.61 14.79 -5.86
C MET A 11 -3.13 13.38 -6.19
N SER A 12 -2.77 12.84 -7.35
CA SER A 12 -2.93 11.41 -7.62
C SER A 12 -2.08 10.56 -6.65
N TYR A 13 -2.37 9.26 -6.53
CA TYR A 13 -1.55 8.36 -5.72
C TYR A 13 -0.07 8.42 -6.12
N HIS A 14 0.23 8.40 -7.41
CA HIS A 14 1.60 8.37 -7.90
C HIS A 14 2.35 9.67 -7.58
N GLU A 15 1.71 10.82 -7.81
CA GLU A 15 2.29 12.13 -7.51
C GLU A 15 2.51 12.32 -6.01
N GLY A 16 1.49 12.03 -5.18
CA GLY A 16 1.62 12.13 -3.73
C GLY A 16 2.67 11.18 -3.18
N ARG A 17 2.83 9.99 -3.79
CA ARG A 17 3.88 9.04 -3.43
C ARG A 17 5.27 9.61 -3.70
N MET A 18 5.48 10.18 -4.89
CA MET A 18 6.76 10.82 -5.23
C MET A 18 7.07 11.99 -4.31
N GLU A 19 6.08 12.82 -3.97
CA GLU A 19 6.28 13.97 -3.10
C GLU A 19 6.67 13.56 -1.68
N LEU A 20 5.98 12.57 -1.09
CA LEU A 20 6.30 12.04 0.24
C LEU A 20 7.70 11.40 0.30
N MET A 21 8.14 10.73 -0.77
CA MET A 21 9.48 10.13 -0.87
C MET A 21 10.62 11.16 -0.87
N ARG A 22 10.33 12.46 -1.07
CA ARG A 22 11.34 13.52 -0.94
C ARG A 22 11.72 13.80 0.51
N ILE A 23 10.94 13.32 1.48
CA ILE A 23 11.26 13.42 2.91
C ILE A 23 12.36 12.42 3.24
N LYS A 24 13.50 12.91 3.72
CA LYS A 24 14.63 12.06 4.13
C LYS A 24 14.15 11.04 5.18
N GLY A 25 14.31 9.75 4.88
CA GLY A 25 13.90 8.64 5.75
C GLY A 25 12.51 8.07 5.47
N VAL A 26 11.74 8.65 4.55
CA VAL A 26 10.46 8.10 4.09
C VAL A 26 10.69 7.23 2.86
N GLY A 27 10.52 5.92 3.02
CA GLY A 27 10.59 4.94 1.94
C GLY A 27 9.21 4.49 1.46
N GLU A 28 9.21 3.72 0.36
CA GLU A 28 8.02 3.25 -0.36
C GLU A 28 6.90 2.72 0.54
N LYS A 29 7.25 1.84 1.50
CA LYS A 29 6.28 1.25 2.43
C LYS A 29 5.55 2.30 3.27
N ILE A 30 6.30 3.28 3.80
CA ILE A 30 5.72 4.33 4.64
C ILE A 30 4.82 5.21 3.81
N THR A 31 5.26 5.53 2.59
CA THR A 31 4.47 6.32 1.66
C THR A 31 3.13 5.67 1.35
N ASP A 32 3.10 4.37 1.04
CA ASP A 32 1.85 3.67 0.74
C ASP A 32 0.88 3.70 1.94
N CYS A 33 1.39 3.51 3.17
CA CYS A 33 0.58 3.65 4.38
C CYS A 33 -0.01 5.06 4.53
N VAL A 34 0.80 6.10 4.33
CA VAL A 34 0.34 7.49 4.45
C VAL A 34 -0.69 7.82 3.36
N MET A 35 -0.46 7.39 2.12
CA MET A 35 -1.40 7.59 1.01
C MET A 35 -2.75 6.91 1.29
N LEU A 36 -2.75 5.72 1.88
CA LEU A 36 -3.97 5.01 2.25
C LEU A 36 -4.68 5.68 3.44
N PHE A 37 -3.97 5.85 4.57
CA PHE A 37 -4.58 6.21 5.85
C PHE A 37 -4.84 7.71 6.01
N SER A 38 -3.96 8.56 5.48
CA SER A 38 -4.07 10.02 5.65
C SER A 38 -4.77 10.69 4.47
N TYR A 39 -4.62 10.16 3.26
CA TYR A 39 -5.12 10.78 2.03
C TYR A 39 -6.18 9.98 1.29
N GLY A 40 -6.63 8.84 1.86
CA GLY A 40 -7.74 8.06 1.33
C GLY A 40 -7.53 7.50 -0.08
N LYS A 41 -6.27 7.33 -0.52
CA LYS A 41 -5.97 6.80 -1.85
C LYS A 41 -6.15 5.29 -1.84
N MET A 42 -7.35 4.85 -2.18
CA MET A 42 -7.78 3.45 -2.07
C MET A 42 -7.12 2.50 -3.08
N GLU A 43 -6.41 3.01 -4.10
CA GLU A 43 -5.51 2.20 -4.92
C GLU A 43 -4.21 1.78 -4.19
N SER A 44 -3.92 2.35 -3.01
CA SER A 44 -2.74 2.00 -2.22
C SER A 44 -2.90 0.63 -1.57
N PHE A 45 -1.83 -0.18 -1.63
CA PHE A 45 -1.80 -1.52 -1.01
C PHE A 45 -0.51 -1.73 -0.22
N PRO A 46 -0.43 -1.23 1.03
CA PRO A 46 0.77 -1.41 1.84
C PRO A 46 1.03 -2.89 2.16
N VAL A 47 2.24 -3.37 1.86
CA VAL A 47 2.65 -4.76 2.13
C VAL A 47 3.56 -4.82 3.34
N ASP A 48 3.10 -5.48 4.40
CA ASP A 48 3.93 -5.86 5.54
C ASP A 48 4.12 -7.39 5.61
N VAL A 49 4.72 -7.87 6.71
CA VAL A 49 4.97 -9.31 6.89
C VAL A 49 3.71 -10.17 6.91
N TRP A 50 2.59 -9.69 7.49
CA TRP A 50 1.34 -10.44 7.59
C TRP A 50 0.57 -10.43 6.27
N VAL A 51 0.52 -9.26 5.63
CA VAL A 51 -0.08 -9.12 4.29
C VAL A 51 0.69 -9.98 3.30
N ARG A 52 2.04 -9.90 3.28
CA ARG A 52 2.87 -10.70 2.38
C ARG A 52 2.62 -12.20 2.54
N ARG A 53 2.63 -12.70 3.78
CA ARG A 53 2.39 -14.13 4.07
C ARG A 53 1.00 -14.56 3.63
N THR A 54 -0.02 -13.76 3.95
CA THR A 54 -1.42 -14.06 3.59
C THR A 54 -1.62 -14.04 2.08
N MET A 55 -1.08 -13.04 1.39
CA MET A 55 -1.14 -12.93 -0.06
C MET A 55 -0.46 -14.13 -0.74
N GLN A 56 0.77 -14.46 -0.32
CA GLN A 56 1.49 -15.60 -0.86
C GLN A 56 0.73 -16.91 -0.68
N LYS A 57 0.14 -17.13 0.50
CA LYS A 57 -0.63 -18.35 0.82
C LYS A 57 -1.93 -18.45 0.02
N ILE A 58 -2.73 -17.40 -0.02
CA ILE A 58 -4.10 -17.45 -0.57
C ILE A 58 -4.11 -17.22 -2.09
N TYR A 59 -3.35 -16.25 -2.59
CA TYR A 59 -3.45 -15.80 -3.98
C TYR A 59 -2.30 -16.31 -4.87
N PHE A 60 -1.14 -16.64 -4.30
CA PHE A 60 0.03 -17.09 -5.06
C PHE A 60 0.41 -18.56 -4.83
N LYS A 61 -0.50 -19.39 -4.32
CA LYS A 61 -0.26 -20.84 -4.11
C LYS A 61 1.04 -21.13 -3.33
N SER A 62 1.32 -20.33 -2.31
CA SER A 62 2.55 -20.37 -1.49
C SER A 62 3.86 -20.07 -2.24
N LYS A 63 3.80 -19.52 -3.46
CA LYS A 63 4.97 -19.01 -4.17
C LYS A 63 5.49 -17.75 -3.47
N LYS A 64 6.81 -17.69 -3.27
CA LYS A 64 7.47 -16.46 -2.84
C LYS A 64 7.46 -15.45 -3.99
N VAL A 65 6.71 -14.37 -3.80
CA VAL A 65 6.67 -13.19 -4.69
C VAL A 65 7.07 -11.95 -3.90
N ASN A 66 7.66 -10.97 -4.58
CA ASN A 66 8.11 -9.74 -3.94
C ASN A 66 6.94 -8.75 -3.70
N ASP A 67 7.19 -7.69 -2.94
CA ASP A 67 6.16 -6.73 -2.55
C ASP A 67 5.56 -5.99 -3.76
N ALA A 68 6.39 -5.67 -4.76
CA ALA A 68 5.93 -4.99 -5.98
C ALA A 68 4.97 -5.86 -6.81
N GLU A 69 5.23 -7.17 -6.90
CA GLU A 69 4.33 -8.13 -7.54
C GLU A 69 2.99 -8.22 -6.80
N ILE A 70 3.02 -8.26 -5.45
CA ILE A 70 1.82 -8.29 -4.62
C ILE A 70 1.00 -7.01 -4.81
N GLN A 71 1.66 -5.85 -4.78
CA GLN A 71 1.01 -4.55 -4.96
C GLN A 71 0.39 -4.41 -6.35
N LYS A 72 1.11 -4.84 -7.40
CA LYS A 72 0.57 -4.84 -8.76
C LYS A 72 -0.65 -5.73 -8.85
N PHE A 73 -0.56 -6.97 -8.38
CA PHE A 73 -1.70 -7.89 -8.36
C PHE A 73 -2.89 -7.28 -7.61
N ALA A 74 -2.67 -6.69 -6.43
CA ALA A 74 -3.73 -6.13 -5.62
C ALA A 74 -4.45 -4.97 -6.32
N ARG A 75 -3.70 -4.06 -6.97
CA ARG A 75 -4.26 -2.98 -7.78
C ARG A 75 -5.02 -3.50 -8.98
N ASP A 76 -4.51 -4.50 -9.68
CA ASP A 76 -5.19 -5.06 -10.86
C ASP A 76 -6.46 -5.85 -10.46
N TYR A 77 -6.44 -6.52 -9.30
CA TYR A 77 -7.51 -7.42 -8.86
C TYR A 77 -8.65 -6.71 -8.12
N TRP A 78 -8.32 -5.73 -7.27
CA TRP A 78 -9.32 -4.96 -6.50
C TRP A 78 -9.52 -3.53 -7.01
N ASP A 79 -8.73 -3.08 -8.00
CA ASP A 79 -8.84 -1.76 -8.61
C ASP A 79 -8.84 -0.64 -7.55
N GLY A 80 -9.82 0.27 -7.59
CA GLY A 80 -9.99 1.34 -6.61
C GLY A 80 -10.34 0.89 -5.19
N TYR A 81 -10.45 -0.41 -4.90
CA TYR A 81 -10.78 -0.96 -3.58
C TYR A 81 -9.61 -1.71 -2.91
N ALA A 82 -8.41 -1.65 -3.49
CA ALA A 82 -7.24 -2.36 -2.97
C ALA A 82 -6.97 -2.04 -1.48
N GLY A 83 -7.12 -0.78 -1.07
CA GLY A 83 -6.95 -0.34 0.31
C GLY A 83 -7.90 -1.01 1.30
N TYR A 84 -9.17 -1.22 0.93
CA TYR A 84 -10.12 -1.96 1.76
C TYR A 84 -9.72 -3.43 1.88
N ALA A 85 -9.39 -4.07 0.76
CA ALA A 85 -8.93 -5.46 0.76
C ALA A 85 -7.69 -5.61 1.65
N GLN A 86 -6.76 -4.66 1.58
CA GLN A 86 -5.54 -4.65 2.38
C GLN A 86 -5.84 -4.66 3.88
N GLN A 87 -6.81 -3.88 4.35
CA GLN A 87 -7.20 -3.85 5.76
C GLN A 87 -7.77 -5.19 6.24
N TYR A 88 -8.65 -5.81 5.46
CA TYR A 88 -9.20 -7.13 5.80
C TYR A 88 -8.14 -8.24 5.77
N ILE A 89 -7.25 -8.21 4.78
CA ILE A 89 -6.15 -9.18 4.65
C ILE A 89 -5.17 -9.03 5.82
N PHE A 90 -4.83 -7.80 6.20
CA PHE A 90 -3.98 -7.54 7.36
C PHE A 90 -4.63 -8.05 8.64
N TRP A 91 -5.91 -7.72 8.86
CA TRP A 91 -6.65 -8.17 10.04
C TRP A 91 -6.70 -9.70 10.10
N TYR A 92 -7.04 -10.35 8.99
CA TYR A 92 -7.09 -11.81 8.91
C TYR A 92 -5.72 -12.45 9.21
N GLY A 93 -4.66 -11.96 8.57
CA GLY A 93 -3.31 -12.52 8.69
C GLY A 93 -2.66 -12.30 10.05
N ARG A 94 -3.08 -11.28 10.80
CA ARG A 94 -2.56 -10.99 12.14
C ARG A 94 -3.32 -11.71 13.26
N ASN A 95 -4.61 -11.98 13.06
CA ASN A 95 -5.48 -12.59 14.08
C ASN A 95 -5.71 -14.10 13.87
N ARG A 96 -4.99 -14.73 12.94
CA ARG A 96 -4.97 -16.18 12.70
C ARG A 96 -3.55 -16.69 12.59
#